data_AF-A0A843HQW7-F1
#
_entry.id   AF-A0A843HQW7-F1
#
_cell.length_a   1.000
_cell.length_b   1.000
_cell.length_c   1.000
_cell.angle_alpha   90.00
_cell.angle_beta   90.00
_cell.angle_gamma   90.00
#
_symmetry.space_group_name_H-M   'P 1'
#
loop_
_entity.id
_entity.type
_entity.pdbx_description
1 polymer ?
#
loop_
_entity_poly.entity_id
_entity_poly.type
_entity_poly.pdbx_seq_one_letter_code
_entity_poly.pdbx_strand_id
1 'polypeptide(L)'
;MIAEKADDAIQKAVCYELQNIVKNYGAEYASEHEAYAVLLEEVQEACEASRWMASRLESTWSAIRNNVLSKQQYHIEEIKKFALSTAQEAVQCAAVCERFINTIKREEKDERLL
;
A
#
# COMPACT_ATOMS: atom_id res chain seq x y z
N MET A 1 1.84 -5.63 -18.27
CA MET A 1 0.82 -6.52 -17.68
C MET A 1 1.55 -7.41 -16.69
N ILE A 2 1.11 -7.44 -15.43
CA ILE A 2 1.66 -8.38 -14.45
C ILE A 2 1.18 -9.79 -14.80
N ALA A 3 1.93 -10.83 -14.41
CA ALA A 3 1.49 -12.20 -14.64
C ALA A 3 0.18 -12.49 -13.89
N GLU A 4 -0.75 -13.23 -14.51
CA GLU A 4 -2.07 -13.58 -13.93
C GLU A 4 -1.96 -14.14 -12.51
N LYS A 5 -1.06 -15.10 -12.28
CA LYS A 5 -0.83 -15.66 -10.93
C LYS A 5 -0.38 -14.63 -9.90
N ALA A 6 0.31 -13.59 -10.32
CA ALA A 6 0.75 -12.52 -9.44
C ALA A 6 -0.39 -11.53 -9.18
N ASP A 7 -1.24 -11.26 -10.17
CA ASP A 7 -2.48 -10.51 -9.96
C ASP A 7 -3.40 -11.21 -8.95
N ASP A 8 -3.63 -12.52 -9.12
CA ASP A 8 -4.37 -13.35 -8.17
C ASP A 8 -3.78 -13.30 -6.75
N ALA A 9 -2.45 -13.29 -6.64
CA ALA A 9 -1.76 -13.21 -5.36
C ALA A 9 -1.97 -11.84 -4.70
N ILE A 10 -1.98 -10.76 -5.49
CA ILE A 10 -2.27 -9.41 -5.01
C ILE A 10 -3.72 -9.33 -4.51
N GLN A 11 -4.69 -9.81 -5.28
CA GLN A 11 -6.10 -9.83 -4.85
C GLN A 11 -6.29 -10.62 -3.55
N LYS A 12 -5.63 -11.77 -3.40
CA LYS A 12 -5.64 -12.54 -2.15
C LYS A 12 -4.99 -11.79 -0.99
N ALA A 13 -3.88 -11.09 -1.24
CA ALA A 13 -3.24 -10.28 -0.22
C ALA A 13 -4.16 -9.15 0.27
N VAL A 14 -4.89 -8.49 -0.62
CA VAL A 14 -5.92 -7.49 -0.27
C VAL A 14 -7.01 -8.11 0.61
N CYS A 15 -7.52 -9.30 0.24
CA CYS A 15 -8.50 -10.00 1.07
C CYS A 15 -7.96 -10.32 2.47
N TYR A 16 -6.71 -10.78 2.59
CA TYR A 16 -6.10 -11.07 3.88
C TYR A 16 -5.89 -9.82 4.73
N GLU A 17 -5.50 -8.71 4.10
CA GLU A 17 -5.34 -7.45 4.83
C GLU A 17 -6.69 -6.91 5.30
N LEU A 18 -7.73 -6.93 4.45
CA LEU A 18 -9.08 -6.56 4.87
C LEU A 18 -9.57 -7.44 6.03
N GLN A 19 -9.35 -8.76 5.99
CA GLN A 19 -9.69 -9.66 7.09
C GLN A 19 -8.95 -9.31 8.38
N ASN A 20 -7.67 -8.95 8.28
CA ASN A 20 -6.86 -8.49 9.41
C ASN A 20 -7.43 -7.19 9.99
N ILE A 21 -7.73 -6.20 9.15
CA ILE A 21 -8.34 -4.92 9.57
C ILE A 21 -9.69 -5.18 10.25
N VAL A 22 -10.58 -5.96 9.62
CA VAL A 22 -11.91 -6.28 10.16
C VAL A 22 -11.81 -6.95 11.54
N LYS A 23 -10.87 -7.89 11.70
CA LYS A 23 -10.65 -8.60 12.95
C LYS A 23 -10.21 -7.68 14.08
N ASN A 24 -9.37 -6.69 13.80
CA ASN A 24 -8.75 -5.84 14.82
C ASN A 24 -9.52 -4.53 15.06
N TYR A 25 -10.22 -4.02 14.04
CA TYR A 25 -10.82 -2.67 14.05
C TYR A 25 -12.31 -2.63 13.64
N GLY A 26 -12.89 -3.76 13.23
CA GLY A 26 -14.28 -3.84 12.80
C GLY A 26 -14.47 -3.66 11.28
N ALA A 27 -15.66 -4.04 10.81
CA ALA A 27 -15.97 -4.12 9.37
C ALA A 27 -16.13 -2.76 8.66
N GLU A 28 -16.29 -1.70 9.44
CA GLU A 28 -16.61 -0.34 9.01
C GLU A 28 -15.81 0.65 9.86
N TYR A 29 -15.72 1.88 9.39
CA TYR A 29 -15.21 3.01 10.17
C TYR A 29 -16.33 3.66 10.99
N ALA A 30 -15.95 4.37 12.05
CA ALA A 30 -16.91 5.13 12.85
C ALA A 30 -17.42 6.38 12.11
N SER A 31 -16.68 6.88 11.12
CA SER A 31 -17.09 7.99 10.25
C SER A 31 -16.28 8.04 8.96
N GLU A 32 -16.77 8.79 7.96
CA GLU A 32 -16.03 9.10 6.73
C GLU A 32 -14.71 9.85 6.99
N HIS A 33 -14.63 10.65 8.06
CA HIS A 33 -13.42 11.39 8.43
C HIS A 33 -12.31 10.44 8.92
N GLU A 34 -12.67 9.44 9.73
CA GLU A 34 -11.74 8.39 10.14
C GLU A 34 -11.27 7.59 8.93
N ALA A 35 -12.21 7.23 8.05
CA ALA A 35 -11.90 6.47 6.84
C ALA A 35 -10.95 7.24 5.90
N TYR A 36 -11.17 8.54 5.70
CA TYR A 36 -10.27 9.40 4.94
C TYR A 36 -8.89 9.52 5.58
N ALA A 37 -8.81 9.68 6.90
CA ALA A 37 -7.53 9.81 7.60
C ALA A 37 -6.66 8.56 7.42
N VAL A 38 -7.25 7.38 7.57
CA VAL A 38 -6.54 6.11 7.38
C VAL A 38 -6.15 5.92 5.91
N LEU A 39 -7.05 6.20 4.96
CA LEU A 39 -6.71 6.12 3.53
C LEU A 39 -5.57 7.07 3.15
N LEU A 40 -5.56 8.29 3.72
CA LEU A 40 -4.50 9.26 3.49
C LEU A 40 -3.14 8.75 3.99
N GLU A 41 -3.11 8.12 5.17
CA GLU A 41 -1.91 7.51 5.74
C GLU A 41 -1.32 6.44 4.80
N GLU A 42 -2.12 5.46 4.39
CA GLU A 42 -1.66 4.38 3.49
C GLU A 42 -1.13 4.92 2.15
N VAL A 43 -1.80 5.92 1.58
CA VAL A 43 -1.34 6.57 0.34
C VAL A 43 -0.02 7.32 0.55
N GLN A 44 0.14 7.98 1.69
CA GLN A 44 1.37 8.71 2.02
C GLN A 44 2.54 7.76 2.23
N GLU A 45 2.34 6.64 2.92
CA GLU A 45 3.35 5.60 3.15
C GLU A 45 3.77 4.94 1.83
N ALA A 46 2.82 4.59 0.96
CA ALA A 46 3.11 4.08 -0.37
C ALA A 46 3.96 5.07 -1.20
N CYS A 47 3.60 6.35 -1.15
CA CYS A 47 4.35 7.42 -1.81
C CYS A 47 5.75 7.59 -1.23
N GLU A 48 5.91 7.51 0.09
CA GLU A 48 7.20 7.62 0.76
C GLU A 48 8.12 6.46 0.37
N ALA A 49 7.65 5.21 0.45
CA ALA A 49 8.41 4.04 0.02
C ALA A 49 8.86 4.17 -1.45
N SER A 50 7.97 4.63 -2.33
CA SER A 50 8.29 4.87 -3.74
C SER A 50 9.34 5.96 -3.93
N ARG A 51 9.30 7.05 -3.15
CA ARG A 51 10.35 8.09 -3.18
C ARG A 51 11.71 7.55 -2.73
N TRP A 52 11.74 6.70 -1.70
CA TRP A 52 12.97 6.05 -1.27
C TRP A 52 13.54 5.12 -2.34
N MET A 53 12.67 4.35 -3.02
CA MET A 53 13.05 3.54 -4.17
C MET A 53 13.71 4.39 -5.28
N ALA A 54 13.10 5.52 -5.65
CA ALA A 54 13.66 6.43 -6.65
C ALA A 54 15.01 7.04 -6.22
N SER A 55 15.14 7.42 -4.95
CA SER A 55 16.41 7.92 -4.39
C SER A 55 17.53 6.87 -4.45
N ARG A 56 17.20 5.59 -4.22
CA ARG A 56 18.16 4.50 -4.34
C ARG A 56 18.55 4.19 -5.79
N LEU A 57 17.65 4.41 -6.75
CA LEU A 57 17.99 4.33 -8.18
C LEU A 57 19.08 5.33 -8.56
N GLU A 58 18.95 6.60 -8.14
CA GLU A 58 19.98 7.62 -8.35
C GLU A 58 21.31 7.26 -7.67
N SER A 59 21.24 6.71 -6.45
CA SER A 59 22.41 6.25 -5.71
C SER A 59 23.10 5.08 -6.42
N THR A 60 22.33 4.15 -6.99
CA THR A 60 22.83 3.04 -7.80
C THR A 60 23.57 3.56 -9.02
N TRP A 61 23.02 4.54 -9.72
CA TRP A 61 23.68 5.16 -10.88
C TRP A 61 25.01 5.82 -10.50
N SER A 62 25.05 6.53 -9.38
CA SER A 62 26.30 7.07 -8.85
C SER A 62 27.34 5.98 -8.56
N ALA A 63 26.94 4.86 -7.95
CA ALA A 63 27.84 3.74 -7.66
C ALA A 63 28.35 3.03 -8.92
N ILE A 64 27.52 2.94 -9.98
CA ILE A 64 27.92 2.43 -11.30
C ILE A 64 29.00 3.33 -11.91
N ARG A 65 28.77 4.64 -11.98
CA ARG A 65 29.73 5.59 -12.56
C ARG A 65 31.09 5.59 -11.85
N ASN A 66 31.11 5.25 -10.57
CA ASN A 66 32.34 5.19 -9.76
C ASN A 66 32.91 3.77 -9.63
N ASN A 67 32.37 2.77 -10.32
CA ASN A 67 32.80 1.35 -10.24
C ASN A 67 32.85 0.76 -8.81
N VAL A 68 31.97 1.22 -7.91
CA VAL A 68 31.92 0.76 -6.51
C VAL A 68 30.92 -0.38 -6.35
N LEU A 69 31.33 -1.61 -6.67
CA LEU A 69 30.44 -2.80 -6.68
C LEU A 69 29.68 -3.04 -5.37
N SER A 70 30.31 -2.85 -4.21
CA SER A 70 29.65 -3.05 -2.92
C SER A 70 28.48 -2.08 -2.70
N LYS A 71 28.61 -0.83 -3.16
CA LYS A 71 27.51 0.15 -3.10
C LYS A 71 26.42 -0.17 -4.11
N GLN A 72 26.77 -0.67 -5.30
CA GLN A 72 25.78 -1.11 -6.28
C GLN A 72 24.89 -2.21 -5.70
N GLN A 73 25.49 -3.27 -5.13
CA GLN A 73 24.73 -4.36 -4.51
C GLN A 73 23.81 -3.84 -3.40
N TYR A 74 24.36 -3.04 -2.47
CA TYR A 74 23.57 -2.46 -1.39
C TYR A 74 22.37 -1.64 -1.89
N HIS A 75 22.57 -0.78 -2.89
CA HIS A 75 21.48 0.05 -3.42
C HIS A 75 20.43 -0.78 -4.16
N ILE A 76 20.81 -1.86 -4.86
CA ILE A 76 19.86 -2.78 -5.51
C ILE A 76 19.01 -3.54 -4.48
N GLU A 77 19.63 -4.01 -3.38
CA GLU A 77 18.90 -4.66 -2.28
C GLU A 77 17.90 -3.70 -1.64
N GLU A 78 18.28 -2.44 -1.44
CA GLU A 78 17.39 -1.40 -0.91
C GLU A 78 16.26 -1.05 -1.89
N ILE A 79 16.52 -0.98 -3.21
CA ILE A 79 15.45 -0.80 -4.22
C ILE A 79 14.43 -1.92 -4.11
N LYS A 80 14.89 -3.19 -4.04
CA LYS A 80 13.99 -4.34 -3.89
C LYS A 80 13.15 -4.22 -2.63
N LYS A 81 13.76 -3.83 -1.50
CA LYS A 81 13.05 -3.62 -0.23
C LYS A 81 11.96 -2.55 -0.38
N PHE A 82 12.30 -1.37 -0.87
CA PHE A 82 11.31 -0.27 -1.02
C PHE A 82 10.23 -0.56 -2.06
N ALA A 83 10.54 -1.32 -3.11
CA ALA A 83 9.55 -1.81 -4.07
C ALA A 83 8.53 -2.75 -3.40
N LEU A 84 9.01 -3.67 -2.56
CA LEU A 84 8.13 -4.56 -1.79
C LEU A 84 7.28 -3.76 -0.79
N SER A 85 7.88 -2.82 -0.05
CA SER A 85 7.12 -1.94 0.86
C SER A 85 6.05 -1.14 0.10
N THR A 86 6.40 -0.55 -1.05
CA THR A 86 5.42 0.17 -1.88
C THR A 86 4.24 -0.74 -2.29
N ALA A 87 4.51 -1.99 -2.63
CA ALA A 87 3.46 -2.95 -2.97
C ALA A 87 2.61 -3.35 -1.76
N GLN A 88 3.20 -3.44 -0.56
CA GLN A 88 2.48 -3.71 0.69
C GLN A 88 1.53 -2.56 1.02
N GLU A 89 2.02 -1.33 1.05
CA GLU A 89 1.17 -0.15 1.35
C GLU A 89 0.07 0.03 0.28
N ALA A 90 0.34 -0.31 -0.98
CA ALA A 90 -0.68 -0.29 -2.03
C ALA A 90 -1.78 -1.36 -1.81
N VAL A 91 -1.42 -2.53 -1.28
CA VAL A 91 -2.36 -3.58 -0.89
C VAL A 91 -3.20 -3.13 0.32
N GLN A 92 -2.58 -2.52 1.33
CA GLN A 92 -3.30 -1.94 2.47
C GLN A 92 -4.24 -0.82 2.04
N CYS A 93 -3.80 0.07 1.14
CA CYS A 93 -4.64 1.11 0.54
C CYS A 93 -5.87 0.49 -0.14
N ALA A 94 -5.72 -0.59 -0.89
CA ALA A 94 -6.86 -1.28 -1.52
C ALA A 94 -7.83 -1.88 -0.47
N ALA A 95 -7.30 -2.47 0.60
CA ALA A 95 -8.11 -3.03 1.69
C ALA A 95 -8.86 -1.93 2.47
N VAL A 96 -8.21 -0.80 2.74
CA VAL A 96 -8.82 0.37 3.38
C VAL A 96 -9.93 0.97 2.51
N CYS A 97 -9.74 1.03 1.19
CA CYS A 97 -10.80 1.42 0.25
C CYS A 97 -12.04 0.52 0.35
N GLU A 98 -11.87 -0.80 0.41
CA GLU A 98 -12.99 -1.75 0.57
C GLU A 98 -13.74 -1.51 1.90
N ARG A 99 -13.00 -1.30 3.00
CA ARG A 99 -13.60 -0.96 4.30
C ARG A 99 -14.33 0.39 4.27
N PHE A 100 -13.78 1.40 3.59
CA PHE A 100 -14.43 2.70 3.44
C PHE A 100 -15.73 2.57 2.63
N ILE A 101 -15.72 1.82 1.52
CA ILE A 101 -16.93 1.55 0.73
C ILE A 101 -18.02 0.90 1.59
N ASN A 102 -17.66 0.01 2.51
CA ASN A 102 -18.65 -0.59 3.43
C ASN A 102 -19.24 0.45 4.40
N THR A 103 -18.44 1.38 4.92
CA THR A 103 -18.92 2.50 5.75
C THR A 103 -19.95 3.35 4.99
N ILE A 104 -19.65 3.75 3.76
CA ILE A 104 -20.55 4.55 2.93
C ILE A 104 -21.87 3.82 2.69
N LYS A 105 -21.81 2.53 2.35
CA LYS A 105 -23.02 1.70 2.14
C LYS A 105 -23.90 1.61 3.38
N ARG A 106 -23.33 1.59 4.59
CA ARG A 106 -24.10 1.64 5.84
C ARG A 106 -24.79 3.00 5.97
N GLU A 107 -24.05 4.09 5.81
CA GLU A 107 -24.58 5.45 5.99
C GLU A 107 -25.71 5.75 4.99
N GLU A 108 -25.56 5.36 3.72
CA GLU A 108 -26.65 5.47 2.72
C GLU A 108 -27.91 4.70 3.12
N LYS A 109 -27.75 3.55 3.78
CA LYS A 109 -28.89 2.73 4.23
C LYS A 109 -29.60 3.40 5.41
N ASP A 110 -28.83 3.97 6.32
CA ASP A 110 -29.36 4.68 7.49
C ASP A 110 -30.10 5.96 7.06
N GLU A 111 -29.59 6.70 6.07
CA GLU A 111 -30.28 7.87 5.48
C GLU A 111 -31.62 7.50 4.83
N ARG A 112 -31.72 6.34 4.17
CA ARG A 112 -32.98 5.88 3.53
C ARG A 112 -34.05 5.42 4.52
N LEU A 113 -33.71 5.26 5.79
CA LEU A 113 -34.63 4.87 6.86
C LEU A 113 -35.16 6.07 7.67
N LEU A 114 -34.68 7.28 7.37
CA LEU A 114 -35.14 8.57 7.92
C LEU A 114 -36.22 9.18 7.03
#